data_AF-A0A2N7X7T4-F1
#
_entry.id   AF-A0A2N7X7T4-F1
#
_cell.length_a   1.000
_cell.length_b   1.000
_cell.length_c   1.000
_cell.angle_alpha   90.00
_cell.angle_beta   90.00
_cell.angle_gamma   90.00
#
_symmetry.space_group_name_H-M   'P 1'
#
loop_
_entity.id
_entity.type
_entity.pdbx_description
1 polymer ?
#
loop_
_entity_poly.entity_id
_entity_poly.type
_entity_poly.pdbx_seq_one_letter_code
_entity_poly.pdbx_strand_id
1 'polypeptide(L)'
;METPTTSPHATRIASAPEVLAVFLKLGLTSFGGPIAHIGYFRREFVERRRWLDDETFTDLVGLCQFLPGPASSQVGFSIGLLRAGWLGGLAAWCGFTLPSVILLIAFAAIAPSLAGPLGTGLIHGLKIVAVAVVAQAVWDMARRLCPDHRRAAIALIAMVLLSVMTTAYSQLIVIVIGAALGIALCQTTGSPMAVTPPQHVLVFRVSRTAGAVALMLFCVLLAGLPTLAAVDASHAIKLFDAFYRSGALVFGGGHVVLPLLQQQTVATGWVTPNVFLAGYGAAQAVPGPLFTFAAFLGWMLAGTPSHAMGALIAIVGIFLPGLLLVIAALPYWQALRSRPSMAAMLAGINAAVVGLLATALYTPVWTSAILTKVDFAIAVIGFFLLARWKVPPLLVVAFCALATIGEVVLH
;
A
#
# COMPACT_ATOMS: atom_id res chain seq x y z
N MET A 1 -16.74 -51.65 19.83
CA MET A 1 -16.64 -50.31 20.46
C MET A 1 -16.06 -49.39 19.39
N GLU A 2 -16.91 -48.85 18.53
CA GLU A 2 -16.49 -47.92 17.49
C GLU A 2 -16.50 -46.51 18.09
N THR A 3 -15.35 -45.86 18.08
CA THR A 3 -15.19 -44.45 18.44
C THR A 3 -15.90 -43.59 17.40
N PRO A 4 -16.79 -42.65 17.77
CA PRO A 4 -17.38 -41.75 16.80
C PRO A 4 -16.31 -40.76 16.34
N THR A 5 -16.02 -40.78 15.05
CA THR A 5 -15.27 -39.75 14.34
C THR A 5 -15.93 -38.40 14.58
N THR A 6 -15.18 -37.48 15.18
CA THR A 6 -15.59 -36.09 15.38
C THR A 6 -15.85 -35.43 14.03
N SER A 7 -17.07 -34.94 13.84
CA SER A 7 -17.47 -34.15 12.67
C SER A 7 -16.65 -32.84 12.58
N PRO A 8 -16.30 -32.37 11.37
CA PRO A 8 -15.59 -31.10 11.22
C PRO A 8 -16.47 -29.97 11.73
N HIS A 9 -15.89 -29.08 12.56
CA HIS A 9 -16.54 -27.90 13.11
C HIS A 9 -17.37 -27.16 12.05
N ALA A 10 -18.70 -27.25 12.16
CA ALA A 10 -19.61 -26.35 11.44
C ALA A 10 -19.41 -24.95 12.02
N THR A 11 -18.45 -24.20 11.49
CA THR A 11 -18.26 -22.79 11.83
C THR A 11 -19.53 -22.03 11.48
N ARG A 12 -20.29 -21.60 12.50
CA ARG A 12 -21.39 -20.63 12.33
C ARG A 12 -20.86 -19.45 11.52
N ILE A 13 -21.58 -19.07 10.47
CA ILE A 13 -21.33 -17.81 9.75
C ILE A 13 -21.40 -16.70 10.80
N ALA A 14 -20.29 -16.02 11.01
CA ALA A 14 -20.21 -14.94 11.97
C ALA A 14 -20.92 -13.70 11.42
N SER A 15 -21.29 -12.79 12.32
CA SER A 15 -21.95 -11.55 11.95
C SER A 15 -20.92 -10.49 11.53
N ALA A 16 -21.26 -9.64 10.56
CA ALA A 16 -20.39 -8.54 10.14
C ALA A 16 -19.96 -7.60 11.30
N PRO A 17 -20.80 -7.33 12.33
CA PRO A 17 -20.37 -6.60 13.52
C PRO A 17 -19.23 -7.26 14.31
N GLU A 18 -19.19 -8.60 14.40
CA GLU A 18 -18.05 -9.31 15.02
C GLU A 18 -16.77 -8.98 14.25
N VAL A 19 -16.81 -9.10 12.92
CA VAL A 19 -15.68 -8.78 12.05
C VAL A 19 -15.25 -7.32 12.21
N LEU A 20 -16.21 -6.38 12.21
CA LEU A 20 -15.96 -4.95 12.39
C LEU A 20 -15.22 -4.68 13.71
N ALA A 21 -15.70 -5.22 14.83
CA ALA A 21 -15.11 -4.98 16.15
C ALA A 21 -13.65 -5.49 16.22
N VAL A 22 -13.37 -6.65 15.61
CA VAL A 22 -12.00 -7.20 15.57
C VAL A 22 -11.08 -6.35 14.71
N PHE A 23 -11.51 -6.00 13.51
CA PHE A 23 -10.70 -5.18 12.61
C PHE A 23 -10.57 -3.73 13.09
N LEU A 24 -11.55 -3.20 13.83
CA LEU A 24 -11.43 -1.89 14.50
C LEU A 24 -10.32 -1.89 15.53
N LYS A 25 -10.24 -2.92 16.38
CA LYS A 25 -9.12 -3.09 17.32
C LYS A 25 -7.78 -3.15 16.59
N LEU A 26 -7.71 -3.89 15.48
CA LEU A 26 -6.49 -3.98 14.68
C LEU A 26 -6.14 -2.66 14.00
N GLY A 27 -7.13 -1.91 13.48
CA GLY A 27 -6.95 -0.59 12.89
C GLY A 27 -6.44 0.46 13.88
N LEU A 28 -6.71 0.28 15.17
CA LEU A 28 -6.21 1.14 16.25
C LEU A 28 -4.84 0.72 16.80
N THR A 29 -4.36 -0.51 16.52
CA THR A 29 -3.17 -1.07 17.19
C THR A 29 -2.07 -1.57 16.26
N SER A 30 -2.34 -1.68 14.95
CA SER A 30 -1.37 -2.21 13.98
C SER A 30 -0.47 -1.08 13.45
N PHE A 31 0.77 -1.01 13.93
CA PHE A 31 1.79 -0.08 13.43
C PHE A 31 2.85 -0.83 12.60
N GLY A 32 3.62 -0.11 11.77
CA GLY A 32 4.80 -0.67 11.10
C GLY A 32 4.58 -1.24 9.70
N GLY A 33 3.47 -0.89 9.04
CA GLY A 33 3.25 -1.18 7.62
C GLY A 33 2.85 -2.64 7.31
N PRO A 34 2.78 -3.01 6.02
CA PRO A 34 2.11 -4.25 5.60
C PRO A 34 2.66 -5.54 6.21
N ILE A 35 3.98 -5.64 6.37
CA ILE A 35 4.62 -6.83 6.95
C ILE A 35 4.22 -6.97 8.42
N ALA A 36 4.24 -5.87 9.17
CA ALA A 36 3.80 -5.87 10.55
C ALA A 36 2.30 -6.21 10.65
N HIS A 37 1.46 -5.61 9.79
CA HIS A 37 0.02 -5.89 9.75
C HIS A 37 -0.28 -7.37 9.50
N ILE A 38 0.41 -8.01 8.55
CA ILE A 38 0.28 -9.46 8.29
C ILE A 38 0.68 -10.25 9.55
N GLY A 39 1.74 -9.84 10.25
CA GLY A 39 2.13 -10.44 11.53
C GLY A 39 1.10 -10.24 12.65
N TYR A 40 0.42 -9.09 12.72
CA TYR A 40 -0.72 -8.88 13.63
C TYR A 40 -1.91 -9.77 13.25
N PHE A 41 -2.20 -9.88 11.96
CA PHE A 41 -3.31 -10.68 11.45
C PHE A 41 -3.09 -12.18 11.69
N ARG A 42 -1.87 -12.68 11.51
CA ARG A 42 -1.54 -14.08 11.81
C ARG A 42 -1.78 -14.39 13.29
N ARG A 43 -1.25 -13.55 14.19
CA ARG A 43 -1.46 -13.69 15.65
C ARG A 43 -2.95 -13.65 16.02
N GLU A 44 -3.71 -12.74 15.41
CA GLU A 44 -5.13 -12.58 15.71
C GLU A 44 -5.98 -13.73 15.15
N PHE A 45 -5.84 -14.03 13.86
CA PHE A 45 -6.77 -14.89 13.12
C PHE A 45 -6.34 -16.34 13.03
N VAL A 46 -5.04 -16.65 13.13
CA VAL A 46 -4.53 -18.03 13.14
C VAL A 46 -4.33 -18.50 14.57
N GLU A 47 -3.54 -17.78 15.37
CA GLU A 47 -3.14 -18.25 16.70
C GLU A 47 -4.25 -18.07 17.75
N ARG A 48 -4.77 -16.84 17.90
CA ARG A 48 -5.72 -16.52 18.98
C ARG A 48 -7.14 -16.94 18.69
N ARG A 49 -7.69 -16.53 17.53
CA ARG A 49 -9.10 -16.79 17.18
C ARG A 49 -9.31 -18.07 16.39
N ARG A 50 -8.26 -18.60 15.75
CA ARG A 50 -8.32 -19.79 14.89
C ARG A 50 -9.44 -19.71 13.85
N TRP A 51 -9.60 -18.53 13.25
CA TRP A 51 -10.51 -18.33 12.11
C TRP A 51 -9.98 -18.99 10.84
N LEU A 52 -8.66 -19.12 10.73
CA LEU A 52 -7.95 -19.73 9.62
C LEU A 52 -6.83 -20.62 10.15
N ASP A 53 -6.47 -21.67 9.43
CA ASP A 53 -5.21 -22.37 9.60
C ASP A 53 -4.05 -21.60 8.93
N ASP A 54 -2.82 -22.06 9.21
CA ASP A 54 -1.60 -21.40 8.74
C ASP A 54 -1.43 -21.50 7.21
N GLU A 55 -1.88 -22.61 6.61
CA GLU A 55 -1.83 -22.85 5.16
C GLU A 55 -2.77 -21.89 4.42
N THR A 56 -4.03 -21.82 4.84
CA THR A 56 -5.04 -20.90 4.31
C THR A 56 -4.59 -19.44 4.44
N PHE A 57 -4.05 -19.07 5.60
CA PHE A 57 -3.55 -17.73 5.83
C PHE A 57 -2.38 -17.40 4.91
N THR A 58 -1.44 -18.34 4.75
CA THR A 58 -0.28 -18.18 3.87
C THR A 58 -0.69 -18.05 2.41
N ASP A 59 -1.64 -18.86 1.95
CA ASP A 59 -2.18 -18.79 0.59
C ASP A 59 -2.90 -17.47 0.31
N LEU A 60 -3.69 -16.97 1.27
CA LEU A 60 -4.33 -15.66 1.19
C LEU A 60 -3.31 -14.52 1.12
N VAL A 61 -2.28 -14.58 1.95
CA VAL A 61 -1.19 -13.60 1.94
C VAL A 61 -0.45 -13.66 0.60
N GLY A 62 -0.18 -14.86 0.08
CA GLY A 62 0.44 -15.05 -1.23
C GLY A 62 -0.38 -14.43 -2.36
N LEU A 63 -1.70 -14.66 -2.36
CA LEU A 63 -2.61 -14.05 -3.34
C LEU A 63 -2.59 -12.52 -3.27
N CYS A 64 -2.72 -11.96 -2.08
CA CYS A 64 -2.78 -10.51 -1.92
C CYS A 64 -1.44 -9.82 -2.17
N GLN A 65 -0.31 -10.52 -2.01
CA GLN A 65 1.01 -10.00 -2.40
C GLN A 65 1.29 -10.14 -3.91
N PHE A 66 0.61 -11.08 -4.56
CA PHE A 66 0.68 -11.29 -5.99
C PHE A 66 -0.07 -10.20 -6.78
N LEU A 67 -1.21 -9.75 -6.26
CA LEU A 67 -2.03 -8.73 -6.88
C LEU A 67 -1.50 -7.32 -6.57
N PRO A 68 -1.70 -6.34 -7.46
CA PRO A 68 -1.48 -4.96 -7.09
C PRO A 68 -2.53 -4.49 -6.08
N GLY A 69 -2.12 -3.52 -5.26
CA GLY A 69 -2.94 -2.89 -4.24
C GLY A 69 -2.38 -3.03 -2.81
N PRO A 70 -3.16 -2.59 -1.81
CA PRO A 70 -2.74 -2.61 -0.42
C PRO A 70 -2.87 -4.00 0.19
N ALA A 71 -1.81 -4.80 0.10
CA ALA A 71 -1.78 -6.21 0.49
C ALA A 71 -2.40 -6.49 1.87
N SER A 72 -2.08 -5.71 2.91
CA SER A 72 -2.67 -5.95 4.25
C SER A 72 -4.18 -5.73 4.27
N SER A 73 -4.70 -4.71 3.58
CA SER A 73 -6.15 -4.46 3.53
C SER A 73 -6.87 -5.48 2.65
N GLN A 74 -6.23 -5.97 1.59
CA GLN A 74 -6.73 -7.07 0.77
C GLN A 74 -6.83 -8.38 1.56
N VAL A 75 -5.79 -8.71 2.35
CA VAL A 75 -5.84 -9.86 3.28
C VAL A 75 -6.97 -9.67 4.27
N GLY A 76 -7.07 -8.50 4.91
CA GLY A 76 -8.12 -8.21 5.88
C GLY A 76 -9.54 -8.36 5.29
N PHE A 77 -9.76 -7.77 4.11
CA PHE A 77 -11.01 -7.92 3.35
C PHE A 77 -11.31 -9.39 3.06
N SER A 78 -10.31 -10.17 2.61
CA SER A 78 -10.48 -11.59 2.29
C SER A 78 -10.82 -12.44 3.52
N ILE A 79 -10.19 -12.16 4.66
CA ILE A 79 -10.52 -12.79 5.95
C ILE A 79 -11.96 -12.45 6.36
N GLY A 80 -12.36 -11.18 6.24
CA GLY A 80 -13.74 -10.76 6.49
C GLY A 80 -14.74 -11.44 5.57
N LEU A 81 -14.40 -11.57 4.28
CA LEU A 81 -15.21 -12.23 3.27
C LEU A 81 -15.42 -13.72 3.59
N LEU A 82 -14.37 -14.41 4.01
CA LEU A 82 -14.46 -15.81 4.47
C LEU A 82 -15.31 -15.96 5.73
N ARG A 83 -15.22 -15.00 6.66
CA ARG A 83 -15.85 -15.09 7.99
C ARG A 83 -17.34 -14.76 7.98
N ALA A 84 -17.74 -13.72 7.24
CA ALA A 84 -19.11 -13.19 7.26
C ALA A 84 -19.63 -12.72 5.88
N GLY A 85 -19.06 -13.27 4.79
CA GLY A 85 -19.47 -12.93 3.42
C GLY A 85 -19.14 -11.48 3.05
N TRP A 86 -19.83 -10.93 2.04
CA TRP A 86 -19.55 -9.59 1.51
C TRP A 86 -19.57 -8.49 2.56
N LEU A 87 -20.54 -8.54 3.47
CA LEU A 87 -20.63 -7.61 4.59
C LEU A 87 -19.47 -7.77 5.57
N GLY A 88 -18.96 -8.99 5.76
CA GLY A 88 -17.74 -9.24 6.51
C GLY A 88 -16.51 -8.61 5.88
N GLY A 89 -16.36 -8.71 4.55
CA GLY A 89 -15.27 -8.07 3.83
C GLY A 89 -15.29 -6.54 3.98
N LEU A 90 -16.47 -5.93 3.80
CA LEU A 90 -16.65 -4.48 4.00
C LEU A 90 -16.42 -4.08 5.47
N ALA A 91 -16.94 -4.84 6.43
CA ALA A 91 -16.71 -4.60 7.86
C ALA A 91 -15.22 -4.65 8.22
N ALA A 92 -14.47 -5.62 7.68
CA ALA A 92 -13.03 -5.74 7.87
C ALA A 92 -12.29 -4.52 7.30
N TRP A 93 -12.62 -4.12 6.06
CA TRP A 93 -12.01 -2.97 5.42
C TRP A 93 -12.31 -1.67 6.20
N CYS A 94 -13.56 -1.43 6.59
CA CYS A 94 -13.96 -0.27 7.37
C CYS A 94 -13.25 -0.23 8.73
N GLY A 95 -13.29 -1.33 9.50
CA GLY A 95 -12.67 -1.39 10.82
C GLY A 95 -11.16 -1.15 10.78
N PHE A 96 -10.48 -1.72 9.78
CA PHE A 96 -9.03 -1.57 9.66
C PHE A 96 -8.59 -0.20 9.14
N THR A 97 -9.40 0.43 8.29
CA THR A 97 -9.01 1.62 7.51
C THR A 97 -9.50 2.93 8.12
N LEU A 98 -10.76 2.98 8.59
CA LEU A 98 -11.39 4.24 9.01
C LEU A 98 -10.72 4.92 10.22
N PRO A 99 -10.19 4.22 11.25
CA PRO A 99 -9.50 4.89 12.35
C PRO A 99 -8.33 5.75 11.87
N SER A 100 -7.55 5.21 10.92
CA SER A 100 -6.42 5.90 10.30
C SER A 100 -6.87 7.08 9.45
N VAL A 101 -7.95 6.91 8.67
CA VAL A 101 -8.57 8.00 7.88
C VAL A 101 -8.99 9.16 8.77
N ILE A 102 -9.65 8.88 9.90
CA ILE A 102 -10.13 9.91 10.83
C ILE A 102 -8.94 10.69 11.41
N LEU A 103 -7.89 9.99 11.86
CA LEU A 103 -6.68 10.63 12.42
C LEU A 103 -5.97 11.50 11.38
N LEU A 104 -5.88 11.03 10.14
CA LEU A 104 -5.24 11.78 9.06
C LEU A 104 -6.06 12.97 8.57
N ILE A 105 -7.40 12.86 8.55
CA ILE A 105 -8.28 13.99 8.28
C ILE A 105 -8.17 15.04 9.40
N ALA A 106 -8.16 14.61 10.66
CA ALA A 106 -7.96 15.52 11.79
C ALA A 106 -6.63 16.27 11.67
N PHE A 107 -5.55 15.56 11.31
CA PHE A 107 -4.27 16.20 11.02
C PHE A 107 -4.36 17.16 9.82
N ALA A 108 -5.01 16.78 8.71
CA ALA A 108 -5.19 17.64 7.54
C ALA A 108 -5.97 18.93 7.85
N ALA A 109 -6.93 18.87 8.77
CA ALA A 109 -7.72 20.01 9.20
C ALA A 109 -6.93 20.99 10.09
N ILE A 110 -6.00 20.47 10.90
CA ILE A 110 -5.25 21.25 11.89
C ILE A 110 -3.89 21.73 11.35
N ALA A 111 -3.23 20.95 10.49
CA ALA A 111 -1.87 21.25 10.02
C ALA A 111 -1.70 22.65 9.41
N PRO A 112 -2.64 23.18 8.60
CA PRO A 112 -2.52 24.53 8.04
C PRO A 112 -2.59 25.66 9.08
N SER A 113 -3.16 25.42 10.26
CA SER A 113 -3.25 26.42 11.33
C SER A 113 -2.08 26.38 12.31
N LEU A 114 -1.15 25.43 12.16
CA LEU A 114 0.07 25.34 12.95
C LEU A 114 1.08 26.41 12.49
N ALA A 115 0.97 27.61 13.06
CA ALA A 115 1.90 28.71 12.83
C ALA A 115 3.06 28.74 13.86
N GLY A 116 4.08 29.54 13.54
CA GLY A 116 5.21 29.81 14.43
C GLY A 116 6.32 28.75 14.42
N PRO A 117 7.35 28.95 15.27
CA PRO A 117 8.54 28.09 15.34
C PRO A 117 8.21 26.61 15.59
N LEU A 118 7.21 26.33 16.44
CA LEU A 118 6.78 24.97 16.76
C LEU A 118 6.11 24.27 15.58
N GLY A 119 5.20 24.95 14.87
CA GLY A 119 4.49 24.38 13.72
C GLY A 119 5.42 24.13 12.53
N THR A 120 6.29 25.10 12.23
CA THR A 120 7.31 24.98 11.17
C THR A 120 8.32 23.87 11.47
N GLY A 121 8.82 23.80 12.70
CA GLY A 121 9.68 22.70 13.17
C GLY A 121 9.00 21.33 13.05
N LEU A 122 7.75 21.19 13.48
CA LEU A 122 7.00 19.93 13.37
C LEU A 122 6.84 19.48 11.91
N ILE A 123 6.38 20.37 11.02
CA ILE A 123 6.17 20.07 9.60
C ILE A 123 7.49 19.66 8.95
N HIS A 124 8.57 20.39 9.24
CA HIS A 124 9.90 20.04 8.72
C HIS A 124 10.39 18.68 9.24
N GLY A 125 10.21 18.41 10.53
CA GLY A 125 10.50 17.11 11.13
C GLY A 125 9.75 15.96 10.46
N LEU A 126 8.45 16.14 10.15
CA LEU A 126 7.66 15.16 9.41
C LEU A 126 8.21 14.92 7.98
N LYS A 127 8.73 15.95 7.32
CA LYS A 127 9.41 15.79 6.02
C LYS A 127 10.69 14.96 6.16
N ILE A 128 11.48 15.18 7.21
CA ILE A 128 12.70 14.38 7.45
C ILE A 128 12.35 12.91 7.75
N VAL A 129 11.28 12.65 8.50
CA VAL A 129 10.76 11.29 8.72
C VAL A 129 10.42 10.62 7.40
N ALA A 130 9.77 11.34 6.49
CA ALA A 130 9.43 10.81 5.17
C ALA A 130 10.68 10.29 4.45
N VAL A 131 11.80 11.01 4.51
CA VAL A 131 13.09 10.56 3.94
C VAL A 131 13.56 9.27 4.58
N ALA A 132 13.64 9.21 5.91
CA ALA A 132 14.12 8.04 6.64
C ALA A 132 13.28 6.78 6.34
N VAL A 133 11.95 6.93 6.31
CA VAL A 133 11.02 5.82 6.07
C VAL A 133 11.05 5.38 4.61
N VAL A 134 11.04 6.31 3.65
CA VAL A 134 11.14 5.95 2.22
C VAL A 134 12.48 5.27 1.93
N ALA A 135 13.58 5.76 2.52
CA ALA A 135 14.89 5.12 2.40
C ALA A 135 14.88 3.70 2.96
N GLN A 136 14.29 3.47 4.14
CA GLN A 136 14.15 2.13 4.72
C GLN A 136 13.28 1.22 3.85
N ALA A 137 12.18 1.73 3.30
CA ALA A 137 11.33 0.99 2.39
C ALA A 137 12.07 0.57 1.10
N VAL A 138 12.79 1.49 0.46
CA VAL A 138 13.62 1.21 -0.72
C VAL A 138 14.66 0.14 -0.41
N TRP A 139 15.35 0.27 0.73
CA TRP A 139 16.36 -0.69 1.17
C TRP A 139 15.80 -2.09 1.38
N ASP A 140 14.67 -2.21 2.07
CA ASP A 140 14.01 -3.49 2.32
C ASP A 140 13.46 -4.13 1.05
N MET A 141 12.88 -3.32 0.16
CA MET A 141 12.35 -3.79 -1.10
C MET A 141 13.46 -4.21 -2.07
N ALA A 142 14.55 -3.45 -2.16
CA ALA A 142 15.69 -3.83 -2.99
C ALA A 142 16.25 -5.19 -2.58
N ARG A 143 16.44 -5.43 -1.27
CA ARG A 143 16.94 -6.72 -0.76
C ARG A 143 16.00 -7.89 -1.05
N ARG A 144 14.69 -7.67 -1.02
CA ARG A 144 13.69 -8.74 -1.19
C ARG A 144 13.31 -8.99 -2.65
N LEU A 145 13.19 -7.92 -3.43
CA LEU A 145 12.63 -7.96 -4.79
C LEU A 145 13.71 -7.90 -5.87
N CYS A 146 14.93 -7.49 -5.53
CA CYS A 146 16.09 -7.50 -6.41
C CYS A 146 17.26 -8.35 -5.84
N PRO A 147 17.04 -9.64 -5.49
CA PRO A 147 18.08 -10.47 -4.87
C PRO A 147 19.18 -10.90 -5.85
N ASP A 148 18.97 -10.77 -7.16
CA ASP A 148 19.92 -11.17 -8.20
C ASP A 148 20.22 -10.02 -9.17
N HIS A 149 21.31 -10.18 -9.93
CA HIS A 149 21.79 -9.17 -10.87
C HIS A 149 20.78 -8.84 -11.97
N ARG A 150 19.92 -9.79 -12.39
CA ARG A 150 18.94 -9.55 -13.45
C ARG A 150 17.85 -8.59 -12.96
N ARG A 151 17.29 -8.86 -11.77
CA ARG A 151 16.30 -7.97 -11.15
C ARG A 151 16.90 -6.63 -10.75
N ALA A 152 18.13 -6.60 -10.22
CA ALA A 152 18.84 -5.35 -9.95
C ALA A 152 19.06 -4.52 -11.23
N ALA A 153 19.37 -5.15 -12.37
CA ALA A 153 19.49 -4.46 -13.66
C ALA A 153 18.16 -3.88 -14.13
N ILE A 154 17.04 -4.61 -13.98
CA ILE A 154 15.70 -4.08 -14.30
C ILE A 154 15.39 -2.83 -13.45
N ALA A 155 15.69 -2.87 -12.14
CA ALA A 155 15.52 -1.72 -11.25
C ALA A 155 16.38 -0.52 -11.67
N LEU A 156 17.63 -0.76 -12.08
CA LEU A 156 18.53 0.28 -12.57
C LEU A 156 18.02 0.90 -13.88
N ILE A 157 17.58 0.08 -14.84
CA ILE A 157 16.98 0.53 -16.10
C ILE A 157 15.76 1.41 -15.81
N ALA A 158 14.87 0.96 -14.92
CA ALA A 158 13.71 1.73 -14.48
C ALA A 158 14.11 3.11 -13.92
N MET A 159 15.11 3.15 -13.03
CA MET A 159 15.59 4.40 -12.44
C MET A 159 16.19 5.36 -13.47
N VAL A 160 16.99 4.85 -14.41
CA VAL A 160 17.60 5.67 -15.48
C VAL A 160 16.52 6.22 -16.40
N LEU A 161 15.58 5.37 -16.85
CA LEU A 161 14.49 5.80 -17.72
C LEU A 161 13.64 6.88 -17.06
N LEU A 162 13.28 6.72 -15.78
CA LEU A 162 12.48 7.73 -15.06
C LEU A 162 13.24 9.05 -14.83
N SER A 163 14.57 9.00 -14.76
CA SER A 163 15.39 10.21 -14.60
C SER A 163 15.47 11.04 -15.87
N VAL A 164 15.29 10.42 -17.04
CA VAL A 164 15.37 11.09 -18.36
C VAL A 164 13.98 11.36 -18.95
N MET A 165 13.00 10.50 -18.69
CA MET A 165 11.64 10.62 -19.21
C MET A 165 10.77 11.51 -18.33
N THR A 166 10.38 12.67 -18.85
CA THR A 166 9.49 13.63 -18.16
C THR A 166 8.01 13.48 -18.49
N THR A 167 7.64 12.44 -19.26
CA THR A 167 6.26 12.22 -19.71
C THR A 167 5.38 11.64 -18.61
N ALA A 168 4.08 11.98 -18.61
CA ALA A 168 3.09 11.43 -17.67
C ALA A 168 2.94 9.90 -17.73
N TYR A 169 3.40 9.25 -18.80
CA TYR A 169 3.31 7.79 -18.99
C TYR A 169 4.58 7.03 -18.59
N SER A 170 5.63 7.72 -18.10
CA SER A 170 6.94 7.11 -17.81
C SER A 170 6.84 5.93 -16.84
N GLN A 171 6.04 6.03 -15.78
CA GLN A 171 5.84 4.96 -14.80
C GLN A 171 5.18 3.71 -15.42
N LEU A 172 4.14 3.90 -16.24
CA LEU A 172 3.45 2.80 -16.94
C LEU A 172 4.39 2.09 -17.91
N ILE A 173 5.15 2.87 -18.68
CA ILE A 173 6.14 2.35 -19.64
C ILE A 173 7.17 1.50 -18.90
N VAL A 174 7.71 2.01 -17.78
CA VAL A 174 8.71 1.30 -16.99
C VAL A 174 8.16 0.03 -16.35
N ILE A 175 6.90 0.03 -15.89
CA ILE A 175 6.24 -1.18 -15.38
C ILE A 175 6.07 -2.23 -16.49
N VAL A 176 5.63 -1.82 -17.69
CA VAL A 176 5.46 -2.73 -18.84
C VAL A 176 6.80 -3.29 -19.31
N ILE A 177 7.84 -2.45 -19.37
CA ILE A 177 9.21 -2.90 -19.66
C ILE A 177 9.67 -3.88 -18.58
N GLY A 178 9.44 -3.57 -17.30
CA GLY A 178 9.73 -4.46 -16.19
C GLY A 178 9.04 -5.82 -16.34
N ALA A 179 7.75 -5.84 -16.71
CA ALA A 179 7.00 -7.06 -16.97
C ALA A 179 7.60 -7.89 -18.12
N ALA A 180 7.90 -7.25 -19.25
CA ALA A 180 8.50 -7.89 -20.42
C ALA A 180 9.91 -8.44 -20.12
N LEU A 181 10.76 -7.65 -19.47
CA LEU A 181 12.08 -8.08 -19.03
C LEU A 181 12.00 -9.18 -17.95
N GLY A 182 11.00 -9.15 -17.08
CA GLY A 182 10.72 -10.21 -16.12
C GLY A 182 10.44 -11.53 -16.83
N ILE A 183 9.59 -11.52 -17.85
CA ILE A 183 9.34 -12.70 -18.68
C ILE A 183 10.64 -13.12 -19.40
N ALA A 184 11.38 -12.21 -20.00
CA ALA A 184 12.58 -12.57 -20.77
C ALA A 184 13.75 -13.07 -19.91
N LEU A 185 13.95 -12.50 -18.71
CA LEU A 185 15.17 -12.66 -17.91
C LEU A 185 14.95 -13.44 -16.61
N CYS A 186 13.73 -13.43 -16.04
CA CYS A 186 13.43 -14.03 -14.74
C CYS A 186 12.68 -15.37 -14.85
N GLN A 187 12.57 -15.95 -16.04
CA GLN A 187 12.13 -17.34 -16.19
C GLN A 187 13.17 -18.28 -15.56
N THR A 188 12.88 -18.79 -14.38
CA THR A 188 13.65 -19.88 -13.78
C THR A 188 13.25 -21.20 -14.43
N THR A 189 14.14 -21.79 -15.22
CA THR A 189 13.98 -23.13 -15.83
C THR A 189 14.17 -24.28 -14.81
N GLY A 190 14.33 -24.00 -13.52
CA GLY A 190 14.67 -25.01 -12.52
C GLY A 190 14.37 -24.54 -11.11
N SER A 191 13.16 -24.84 -10.67
CA SER A 191 12.78 -25.35 -9.35
C SER A 191 11.28 -25.08 -9.23
N PRO A 192 10.42 -26.07 -9.50
CA PRO A 192 9.15 -26.05 -8.83
C PRO A 192 9.52 -26.05 -7.35
N MET A 193 9.18 -24.99 -6.60
CA MET A 193 8.78 -25.30 -5.23
C MET A 193 7.78 -26.44 -5.40
N ALA A 194 8.13 -27.63 -4.91
CA ALA A 194 7.25 -28.76 -4.89
C ALA A 194 5.99 -28.29 -4.16
N VAL A 195 5.01 -27.82 -4.93
CA VAL A 195 3.69 -27.54 -4.44
C VAL A 195 3.11 -28.94 -4.29
N THR A 196 3.32 -29.51 -3.10
CA THR A 196 2.44 -30.57 -2.62
C THR A 196 1.02 -30.11 -2.93
N PRO A 197 0.22 -30.86 -3.70
CA PRO A 197 -1.14 -30.46 -3.99
C PRO A 197 -1.85 -30.19 -2.65
N PRO A 198 -2.47 -29.01 -2.46
CA PRO A 198 -3.15 -28.72 -1.20
C PRO A 198 -4.21 -29.79 -0.96
N GLN A 199 -4.17 -30.45 0.19
CA GLN A 199 -5.21 -31.39 0.61
C GLN A 199 -6.51 -30.64 0.97
N HIS A 200 -6.44 -29.31 1.14
CA HIS A 200 -7.59 -28.45 1.39
C HIS A 200 -7.82 -27.48 0.22
N VAL A 201 -8.90 -27.71 -0.52
CA VAL A 201 -9.41 -26.75 -1.50
C VAL A 201 -9.93 -25.55 -0.71
N LEU A 202 -9.31 -24.39 -0.87
CA LEU A 202 -9.89 -23.13 -0.40
C LEU A 202 -11.18 -22.88 -1.17
N VAL A 203 -12.32 -23.27 -0.57
CA VAL A 203 -13.64 -22.99 -1.12
C VAL A 203 -13.99 -21.55 -0.80
N PHE A 204 -13.40 -20.61 -1.52
CA PHE A 204 -13.88 -19.23 -1.50
C PHE A 204 -15.31 -19.20 -2.05
N ARG A 205 -16.25 -18.64 -1.27
CA ARG A 205 -17.65 -18.44 -1.68
C ARG A 205 -17.81 -17.30 -2.70
N VAL A 206 -16.85 -17.11 -3.60
CA VAL A 206 -16.92 -16.13 -4.69
C VAL A 206 -17.19 -16.89 -5.98
N SER A 207 -18.32 -16.61 -6.63
CA SER A 207 -18.65 -17.25 -7.90
C SER A 207 -17.70 -16.79 -9.01
N ARG A 208 -17.47 -17.64 -10.02
CA ARG A 208 -16.72 -17.25 -11.23
C ARG A 208 -17.34 -16.04 -11.93
N THR A 209 -18.66 -15.89 -11.84
CA THR A 209 -19.38 -14.72 -12.37
C THR A 209 -19.02 -13.44 -11.62
N ALA A 210 -18.99 -13.47 -10.28
CA ALA A 210 -18.57 -12.33 -9.47
C ALA A 210 -17.11 -11.94 -9.79
N GLY A 211 -16.23 -12.94 -9.95
CA GLY A 211 -14.85 -12.70 -10.38
C GLY A 211 -14.74 -12.05 -11.76
N ALA A 212 -15.50 -12.54 -12.75
CA ALA A 212 -15.53 -11.98 -14.10
C ALA A 212 -16.09 -10.55 -14.12
N VAL A 213 -17.16 -10.28 -13.37
CA VAL A 213 -17.73 -8.93 -13.22
C VAL A 213 -16.74 -7.99 -12.55
N ALA A 214 -16.06 -8.42 -11.49
CA ALA A 214 -15.05 -7.60 -10.82
C ALA A 214 -13.86 -7.29 -11.74
N LEU A 215 -13.41 -8.26 -12.54
CA LEU A 215 -12.35 -8.05 -13.53
C LEU A 215 -12.79 -7.09 -14.65
N MET A 216 -14.02 -7.25 -15.14
CA MET A 216 -14.59 -6.35 -16.14
C MET A 216 -14.68 -4.92 -15.60
N LEU A 217 -15.22 -4.74 -14.39
CA LEU A 217 -15.28 -3.44 -13.72
C LEU A 217 -13.89 -2.85 -13.51
N PHE A 218 -12.91 -3.69 -13.13
CA PHE A 218 -11.53 -3.25 -13.01
C PHE A 218 -10.99 -2.70 -14.33
N CYS A 219 -11.10 -3.45 -15.42
CA CYS A 219 -10.60 -3.04 -16.73
C CYS A 219 -11.35 -1.80 -17.27
N VAL A 220 -12.68 -1.76 -17.13
CA VAL A 220 -13.52 -0.65 -17.59
C VAL A 220 -13.16 0.63 -16.83
N LEU A 221 -12.98 0.57 -15.51
CA LEU A 221 -12.58 1.74 -14.74
C LEU A 221 -11.15 2.17 -15.07
N LEU A 222 -10.21 1.22 -15.15
CA LEU A 222 -8.80 1.52 -15.44
C LEU A 222 -8.59 2.16 -16.82
N ALA A 223 -9.33 1.70 -17.84
CA ALA A 223 -9.22 2.22 -19.20
C ALA A 223 -10.18 3.38 -19.49
N GLY A 224 -11.37 3.38 -18.88
CA GLY A 224 -12.45 4.34 -19.15
C GLY A 224 -12.34 5.64 -18.34
N LEU A 225 -11.87 5.59 -17.09
CA LEU A 225 -11.68 6.82 -16.29
C LEU A 225 -10.67 7.80 -16.92
N PRO A 226 -9.51 7.38 -17.46
CA PRO A 226 -8.59 8.27 -18.15
C PRO A 226 -9.22 8.95 -19.36
N THR A 227 -9.99 8.20 -20.16
CA THR A 227 -10.66 8.74 -21.35
C THR A 227 -11.74 9.73 -20.97
N LEU A 228 -12.49 9.43 -19.91
CA LEU A 228 -13.52 10.34 -19.40
C LEU A 228 -12.88 11.61 -18.84
N ALA A 229 -11.82 11.47 -18.04
CA ALA A 229 -11.07 12.57 -17.44
C ALA A 229 -10.50 13.56 -18.47
N ALA A 230 -10.20 13.08 -19.69
CA ALA A 230 -9.70 13.90 -20.79
C ALA A 230 -10.78 14.74 -21.50
N VAL A 231 -12.07 14.38 -21.41
CA VAL A 231 -13.18 15.05 -22.10
C VAL A 231 -13.96 15.92 -21.10
N ASP A 232 -13.37 17.04 -20.70
CA ASP A 232 -13.95 18.06 -19.79
C ASP A 232 -14.68 17.48 -18.55
N ALA A 233 -14.10 16.44 -17.95
CA ALA A 233 -14.70 15.83 -16.78
C ALA A 233 -14.64 16.72 -15.55
N SER A 234 -15.62 16.54 -14.67
CA SER A 234 -15.61 17.12 -13.33
C SER A 234 -14.33 16.74 -12.59
N HIS A 235 -13.83 17.65 -11.74
CA HIS A 235 -12.62 17.40 -10.96
C HIS A 235 -12.76 16.17 -10.04
N ALA A 236 -13.97 15.82 -9.61
CA ALA A 236 -14.25 14.57 -8.90
C ALA A 236 -13.87 13.30 -9.69
N ILE A 237 -14.12 13.27 -11.00
CA ILE A 237 -13.75 12.15 -11.88
C ILE A 237 -12.24 12.10 -12.05
N LYS A 238 -11.59 13.26 -12.26
CA LYS A 238 -10.12 13.36 -12.36
C LYS A 238 -9.47 12.85 -11.07
N LEU A 239 -10.01 13.24 -9.92
CA LEU A 239 -9.57 12.78 -8.61
C LEU A 239 -9.75 11.26 -8.47
N PHE A 240 -10.92 10.74 -8.83
CA PHE A 240 -11.17 9.29 -8.77
C PHE A 240 -10.22 8.52 -9.69
N ASP A 241 -9.99 8.96 -10.94
CA ASP A 241 -9.02 8.36 -11.87
C ASP A 241 -7.62 8.32 -11.27
N ALA A 242 -7.13 9.46 -10.76
CA ALA A 242 -5.80 9.58 -10.16
C ALA A 242 -5.57 8.55 -9.04
N PHE A 243 -6.51 8.46 -8.09
CA PHE A 243 -6.39 7.54 -6.95
C PHE A 243 -6.65 6.08 -7.36
N TYR A 244 -7.60 5.84 -8.27
CA TYR A 244 -7.89 4.52 -8.82
C TYR A 244 -6.68 3.94 -9.56
N ARG A 245 -6.07 4.72 -10.45
CA ARG A 245 -4.87 4.30 -11.17
C ARG A 245 -3.69 4.11 -10.23
N SER A 246 -3.51 5.00 -9.25
CA SER A 246 -2.48 4.84 -8.24
C SER A 246 -2.65 3.51 -7.49
N GLY A 247 -3.87 3.20 -7.04
CA GLY A 247 -4.18 1.94 -6.34
C GLY A 247 -4.02 0.68 -7.22
N ALA A 248 -4.34 0.78 -8.51
CA ALA A 248 -4.27 -0.33 -9.46
C ALA A 248 -2.83 -0.71 -9.85
N LEU A 249 -1.86 0.19 -9.66
CA LEU A 249 -0.47 0.02 -10.11
C LEU A 249 0.52 -0.19 -8.95
N VAL A 250 0.05 -0.33 -7.70
CA VAL A 250 0.94 -0.57 -6.56
C VAL A 250 1.30 -2.04 -6.45
N PHE A 251 2.55 -2.43 -6.67
CA PHE A 251 3.04 -3.78 -6.42
C PHE A 251 4.02 -3.81 -5.27
N GLY A 252 3.90 -4.76 -4.33
CA GLY A 252 4.99 -5.05 -3.39
C GLY A 252 5.08 -4.20 -2.12
N GLY A 253 4.02 -3.48 -1.72
CA GLY A 253 3.90 -2.92 -0.37
C GLY A 253 3.30 -1.52 -0.25
N GLY A 254 3.14 -1.06 0.99
CA GLY A 254 2.46 0.19 1.33
C GLY A 254 3.18 1.43 0.81
N HIS A 255 4.51 1.42 0.76
CA HIS A 255 5.34 2.57 0.40
C HIS A 255 5.46 2.78 -1.12
N VAL A 256 5.18 1.75 -1.91
CA VAL A 256 5.23 1.77 -3.39
C VAL A 256 4.21 2.72 -3.98
N VAL A 257 3.15 3.01 -3.23
CA VAL A 257 2.10 3.92 -3.67
C VAL A 257 2.59 5.37 -3.73
N LEU A 258 3.70 5.70 -3.05
CA LEU A 258 4.14 7.07 -2.87
C LEU A 258 4.49 7.78 -4.18
N PRO A 259 5.34 7.23 -5.08
CA PRO A 259 5.69 7.91 -6.33
C PRO A 259 4.49 8.05 -7.26
N LEU A 260 3.55 7.10 -7.22
CA LEU A 260 2.32 7.16 -8.00
C LEU A 260 1.44 8.31 -7.51
N LEU A 261 1.17 8.39 -6.20
CA LEU A 261 0.40 9.48 -5.61
C LEU A 261 1.07 10.83 -5.81
N GLN A 262 2.39 10.89 -5.68
CA GLN A 262 3.15 12.12 -5.89
C GLN A 262 3.01 12.61 -7.32
N GLN A 263 3.07 11.73 -8.32
CA GLN A 263 2.83 12.11 -9.70
C GLN A 263 1.38 12.59 -9.91
N GLN A 264 0.40 11.92 -9.32
CA GLN A 264 -1.01 12.26 -9.53
C GLN A 264 -1.47 13.51 -8.77
N THR A 265 -0.73 13.93 -7.73
CA THR A 265 -1.12 15.08 -6.88
C THR A 265 -0.14 16.24 -6.94
N VAL A 266 1.16 15.98 -6.76
CA VAL A 266 2.17 17.04 -6.73
C VAL A 266 2.52 17.51 -8.13
N ALA A 267 2.72 16.59 -9.08
CA ALA A 267 3.06 16.97 -10.46
C ALA A 267 1.89 17.63 -11.21
N THR A 268 0.65 17.37 -10.77
CA THR A 268 -0.56 18.04 -11.28
C THR A 268 -0.83 19.39 -10.60
N GLY A 269 -0.04 19.76 -9.58
CA GLY A 269 -0.20 21.00 -8.83
C GLY A 269 -1.34 21.00 -7.83
N TRP A 270 -2.00 19.85 -7.58
CA TRP A 270 -3.12 19.73 -6.65
C TRP A 270 -2.70 19.87 -5.19
N VAL A 271 -1.49 19.40 -4.86
CA VAL A 271 -0.91 19.44 -3.51
C VAL A 271 0.55 19.85 -3.61
N THR A 272 1.04 20.70 -2.72
CA THR A 272 2.45 21.11 -2.72
C THR A 272 3.38 19.98 -2.23
N PRO A 273 4.66 19.93 -2.65
CA PRO A 273 5.61 18.92 -2.18
C PRO A 273 5.74 18.90 -0.65
N ASN A 274 5.71 20.08 -0.01
CA ASN A 274 5.80 20.21 1.44
C ASN A 274 4.60 19.59 2.16
N VAL A 275 3.37 19.87 1.70
CA VAL A 275 2.15 19.28 2.26
C VAL A 275 2.14 17.77 2.07
N PHE A 276 2.56 17.30 0.89
CA PHE A 276 2.64 15.88 0.58
C PHE A 276 3.59 15.14 1.54
N LEU A 277 4.81 15.64 1.71
CA LEU A 277 5.81 15.01 2.58
C LEU A 277 5.43 15.09 4.06
N ALA A 278 4.88 16.21 4.52
CA ALA A 278 4.41 16.34 5.90
C ALA A 278 3.26 15.38 6.20
N GLY A 279 2.28 15.26 5.30
CA GLY A 279 1.19 14.30 5.42
C GLY A 279 1.67 12.85 5.36
N TYR A 280 2.66 12.55 4.51
CA TYR A 280 3.26 11.22 4.46
C TYR A 280 4.00 10.88 5.76
N GLY A 281 4.76 11.84 6.31
CA GLY A 281 5.39 11.70 7.63
C GLY A 281 4.37 11.46 8.73
N ALA A 282 3.26 12.20 8.74
CA ALA A 282 2.17 12.01 9.69
C ALA A 282 1.52 10.63 9.55
N ALA A 283 1.37 10.11 8.32
CA ALA A 283 0.84 8.78 8.08
C ALA A 283 1.70 7.65 8.67
N GLN A 284 2.98 7.90 8.98
CA GLN A 284 3.85 6.93 9.67
C GLN A 284 3.59 6.87 11.19
N ALA A 285 2.95 7.90 11.75
CA ALA A 285 2.59 7.97 13.17
C ALA A 285 1.20 7.40 13.47
N VAL A 286 0.44 7.02 12.44
CA VAL A 286 -0.95 6.57 12.57
C VAL A 286 -1.01 5.04 12.38
N PRO A 287 -1.79 4.29 13.20
CA PRO A 287 -1.97 2.87 12.99
C PRO A 287 -2.79 2.59 11.72
N GLY A 288 -2.66 1.38 11.18
CA GLY A 288 -3.43 0.92 10.03
C GLY A 288 -2.73 1.15 8.69
N PRO A 289 -3.46 1.00 7.57
CA PRO A 289 -2.87 0.91 6.24
C PRO A 289 -2.38 2.28 5.74
N LEU A 290 -1.12 2.36 5.28
CA LEU A 290 -0.51 3.59 4.77
C LEU A 290 -1.29 4.26 3.62
N PHE A 291 -2.09 3.49 2.88
CA PHE A 291 -2.96 3.99 1.82
C PHE A 291 -4.03 4.96 2.31
N THR A 292 -4.30 5.03 3.63
CA THR A 292 -5.16 6.05 4.24
C THR A 292 -4.62 7.47 4.04
N PHE A 293 -3.34 7.61 3.70
CA PHE A 293 -2.75 8.86 3.19
C PHE A 293 -3.53 9.44 2.00
N ALA A 294 -4.22 8.62 1.22
CA ALA A 294 -5.11 9.09 0.17
C ALA A 294 -6.23 10.01 0.70
N ALA A 295 -6.79 9.71 1.88
CA ALA A 295 -7.80 10.56 2.49
C ALA A 295 -7.24 11.92 2.91
N PHE A 296 -5.98 11.95 3.41
CA PHE A 296 -5.27 13.20 3.69
C PHE A 296 -5.09 14.03 2.42
N LEU A 297 -4.59 13.42 1.34
CA LEU A 297 -4.42 14.12 0.06
C LEU A 297 -5.76 14.59 -0.50
N GLY A 298 -6.78 13.73 -0.42
CA GLY A 298 -8.19 14.01 -0.72
C GLY A 298 -8.73 15.26 -0.01
N TRP A 299 -8.35 15.44 1.25
CA TRP A 299 -8.73 16.61 2.05
C TRP A 299 -7.97 17.88 1.66
N MET A 300 -6.68 17.74 1.34
CA MET A 300 -5.77 18.85 1.06
C MET A 300 -5.84 19.38 -0.37
N LEU A 301 -6.60 18.74 -1.26
CA LEU A 301 -6.77 19.20 -2.65
C LEU A 301 -7.36 20.61 -2.71
N ALA A 302 -6.77 21.44 -3.57
CA ALA A 302 -7.38 22.68 -4.01
C ALA A 302 -8.47 22.39 -5.06
N GLY A 303 -9.73 22.75 -4.77
CA GLY A 303 -10.84 22.66 -5.72
C GLY A 303 -12.10 21.96 -5.18
N THR A 304 -13.10 21.78 -6.05
CA THR A 304 -14.34 21.06 -5.74
C THR A 304 -14.29 19.65 -6.32
N PRO A 305 -14.63 18.59 -5.58
CA PRO A 305 -15.25 18.60 -4.26
C PRO A 305 -14.23 18.74 -3.12
N SER A 306 -14.53 19.62 -2.15
CA SER A 306 -13.58 19.97 -1.08
C SER A 306 -13.65 19.02 0.13
N HIS A 307 -12.52 18.93 0.83
CA HIS A 307 -12.37 18.32 2.15
C HIS A 307 -12.91 16.88 2.26
N ALA A 308 -13.99 16.67 3.00
CA ALA A 308 -14.51 15.34 3.32
C ALA A 308 -14.91 14.53 2.08
N MET A 309 -15.48 15.19 1.06
CA MET A 309 -15.87 14.51 -0.17
C MET A 309 -14.64 14.13 -1.01
N GLY A 310 -13.63 15.01 -1.07
CA GLY A 310 -12.34 14.69 -1.70
C GLY A 310 -11.65 13.52 -1.00
N ALA A 311 -11.64 13.50 0.34
CA ALA A 311 -11.13 12.40 1.15
C ALA A 311 -11.86 11.08 0.88
N LEU A 312 -13.20 11.11 0.78
CA LEU A 312 -14.02 9.94 0.47
C LEU A 312 -13.74 9.40 -0.94
N ILE A 313 -13.67 10.28 -1.94
CA ILE A 313 -13.36 9.89 -3.33
C ILE A 313 -11.96 9.27 -3.40
N ALA A 314 -10.98 9.89 -2.75
CA ALA A 314 -9.60 9.42 -2.75
C ALA A 314 -9.44 8.05 -2.05
N ILE A 315 -10.08 7.85 -0.88
CA ILE A 315 -10.00 6.58 -0.15
C ILE A 315 -10.71 5.45 -0.89
N VAL A 316 -11.88 5.70 -1.47
CA VAL A 316 -12.58 4.70 -2.28
C VAL A 316 -11.77 4.41 -3.55
N GLY A 317 -11.33 5.46 -4.24
CA GLY A 317 -10.52 5.35 -5.46
C GLY A 317 -9.28 4.48 -5.26
N ILE A 318 -8.51 4.72 -4.20
CA ILE A 318 -7.24 4.00 -4.02
C ILE A 318 -7.39 2.53 -3.60
N PHE A 319 -8.46 2.18 -2.86
CA PHE A 319 -8.66 0.81 -2.37
C PHE A 319 -9.48 -0.05 -3.33
N LEU A 320 -10.44 0.53 -4.03
CA LEU A 320 -11.35 -0.18 -4.93
C LEU A 320 -10.64 -1.10 -5.95
N PRO A 321 -9.61 -0.68 -6.71
CA PRO A 321 -8.98 -1.54 -7.71
C PRO A 321 -8.40 -2.81 -7.08
N GLY A 322 -7.73 -2.67 -5.92
CA GLY A 322 -7.17 -3.80 -5.20
C GLY A 322 -8.24 -4.77 -4.69
N LEU A 323 -9.38 -4.27 -4.22
CA LEU A 323 -10.50 -5.12 -3.79
C LEU A 323 -11.17 -5.84 -4.98
N LEU A 324 -11.36 -5.15 -6.11
CA LEU A 324 -11.86 -5.76 -7.34
C LEU A 324 -10.95 -6.87 -7.83
N LEU A 325 -9.63 -6.65 -7.81
CA LEU A 325 -8.65 -7.65 -8.22
C LEU A 325 -8.62 -8.87 -7.31
N VAL A 326 -8.77 -8.70 -6.00
CA VAL A 326 -8.92 -9.84 -5.07
C VAL A 326 -10.15 -10.65 -5.44
N ILE A 327 -11.31 -10.02 -5.61
CA ILE A 327 -12.56 -10.69 -6.00
C ILE A 327 -12.39 -11.41 -7.34
N ALA A 328 -11.73 -10.77 -8.30
CA ALA A 328 -11.44 -11.33 -9.62
C ALA A 328 -10.53 -12.56 -9.56
N ALA A 329 -9.49 -12.52 -8.73
CA ALA A 329 -8.46 -13.55 -8.70
C ALA A 329 -8.79 -14.73 -7.78
N LEU A 330 -9.59 -14.54 -6.72
CA LEU A 330 -9.94 -15.59 -5.77
C LEU A 330 -10.42 -16.90 -6.43
N PRO A 331 -11.33 -16.90 -7.44
CA PRO A 331 -11.77 -18.12 -8.12
C PRO A 331 -10.70 -18.82 -8.97
N TYR A 332 -9.62 -18.12 -9.34
CA TYR A 332 -8.60 -18.59 -10.29
C TYR A 332 -7.20 -18.72 -9.67
N TRP A 333 -7.05 -18.44 -8.37
CA TRP A 333 -5.74 -18.30 -7.72
C TRP A 333 -4.83 -19.51 -7.93
N GLN A 334 -5.36 -20.73 -7.79
CA GLN A 334 -4.58 -21.96 -7.98
C GLN A 334 -4.02 -22.09 -9.41
N ALA A 335 -4.81 -21.71 -10.43
CA ALA A 335 -4.38 -21.75 -11.82
C ALA A 335 -3.40 -20.61 -12.18
N LEU A 336 -3.46 -19.50 -11.45
CA LEU A 336 -2.60 -18.34 -11.66
C LEU A 336 -1.21 -18.56 -11.04
N ARG A 337 -1.17 -19.12 -9.83
CA ARG A 337 0.07 -19.43 -9.09
C ARG A 337 0.92 -20.51 -9.77
N SER A 338 0.31 -21.45 -10.49
CA SER A 338 1.02 -22.57 -11.13
C SER A 338 1.75 -22.19 -12.42
N ARG A 339 1.58 -20.96 -12.94
CA ARG A 339 2.18 -20.52 -14.21
C ARG A 339 3.55 -19.85 -13.98
N PRO A 340 4.67 -20.45 -14.45
CA PRO A 340 6.01 -19.88 -14.27
C PRO A 340 6.19 -18.50 -14.92
N SER A 341 5.55 -18.28 -16.07
CA SER A 341 5.59 -16.99 -16.79
C SER A 341 4.99 -15.84 -15.96
N MET A 342 3.95 -16.13 -15.18
CA MET A 342 3.29 -15.14 -14.34
C MET A 342 4.19 -14.72 -13.15
N ALA A 343 4.86 -15.69 -12.53
CA ALA A 343 5.84 -15.43 -11.49
C ALA A 343 7.03 -14.60 -12.03
N ALA A 344 7.53 -14.94 -13.22
CA ALA A 344 8.62 -14.21 -13.88
C ALA A 344 8.23 -12.77 -14.23
N MET A 345 7.03 -12.56 -14.78
CA MET A 345 6.49 -11.23 -15.09
C MET A 345 6.42 -10.36 -13.84
N LEU A 346 5.87 -10.88 -12.74
CA LEU A 346 5.77 -10.15 -11.48
C LEU A 346 7.13 -9.84 -10.85
N ALA A 347 8.10 -10.76 -10.97
CA ALA A 347 9.45 -10.50 -10.51
C ALA A 347 10.07 -9.28 -11.22
N GLY A 348 9.83 -9.14 -12.52
CA GLY A 348 10.26 -7.97 -13.29
C GLY A 348 9.50 -6.69 -12.96
N ILE A 349 8.18 -6.75 -12.77
CA ILE A 349 7.37 -5.60 -12.32
C ILE A 349 7.86 -5.10 -10.96
N ASN A 350 8.03 -6.01 -10.00
CA ASN A 350 8.51 -5.69 -8.66
C ASN A 350 9.91 -5.06 -8.68
N ALA A 351 10.80 -5.53 -9.56
CA ALA A 351 12.11 -4.94 -9.74
C ALA A 351 12.04 -3.52 -10.31
N ALA A 352 11.22 -3.29 -11.35
CA ALA A 352 11.03 -1.96 -11.93
C ALA A 352 10.46 -0.96 -10.90
N VAL A 353 9.55 -1.42 -10.05
CA VAL A 353 9.00 -0.65 -8.93
C VAL A 353 10.07 -0.23 -7.92
N VAL A 354 11.08 -1.07 -7.63
CA VAL A 354 12.22 -0.67 -6.78
C VAL A 354 12.95 0.52 -7.39
N GLY A 355 13.19 0.51 -8.71
CA GLY A 355 13.80 1.63 -9.43
C GLY A 355 12.97 2.92 -9.39
N LEU A 356 11.65 2.78 -9.53
CA LEU A 356 10.69 3.87 -9.39
C LEU A 356 10.74 4.53 -8.00
N LEU A 357 10.76 3.72 -6.94
CA LEU A 357 10.88 4.22 -5.58
C LEU A 357 12.24 4.85 -5.30
N ALA A 358 13.33 4.26 -5.79
CA ALA A 358 14.66 4.83 -5.65
C ALA A 358 14.76 6.21 -6.33
N THR A 359 14.12 6.38 -7.49
CA THR A 359 14.04 7.67 -8.19
C THR A 359 13.27 8.70 -7.35
N ALA A 360 12.11 8.32 -6.81
CA ALA A 360 11.30 9.21 -5.99
C ALA A 360 11.96 9.58 -4.64
N LEU A 361 12.73 8.64 -4.07
CA LEU A 361 13.55 8.88 -2.88
C LEU A 361 14.54 10.02 -3.14
N TYR A 362 15.19 10.04 -4.30
CA TYR A 362 16.08 11.14 -4.67
C TYR A 362 15.29 12.43 -4.90
N THR A 363 14.38 12.45 -5.89
CA THR A 363 13.55 13.61 -6.20
C THR A 363 12.09 13.24 -6.25
N PRO A 364 11.22 13.89 -5.44
CA PRO A 364 11.46 15.09 -4.63
C PRO A 364 11.76 14.78 -3.15
N VAL A 365 11.69 13.53 -2.69
CA VAL A 365 11.66 13.22 -1.24
C VAL A 365 12.91 13.76 -0.54
N TRP A 366 14.10 13.40 -1.00
CA TRP A 366 15.35 13.88 -0.42
C TRP A 366 15.56 15.37 -0.71
N THR A 367 15.46 15.77 -1.97
CA THR A 367 15.79 17.14 -2.43
C THR A 367 14.89 18.23 -1.85
N SER A 368 13.67 17.91 -1.42
CA SER A 368 12.78 18.90 -0.79
C SER A 368 12.76 18.86 0.74
N ALA A 369 13.30 17.82 1.36
CA ALA A 369 13.32 17.65 2.82
C ALA A 369 14.67 17.95 3.46
N ILE A 370 15.78 17.55 2.82
CA ILE A 370 17.12 17.68 3.39
C ILE A 370 17.78 18.94 2.82
N LEU A 371 17.75 20.03 3.59
CA LEU A 371 18.24 21.35 3.17
C LEU A 371 19.53 21.74 3.92
N THR A 372 19.71 21.26 5.15
CA THR A 372 20.87 21.57 5.99
C THR A 372 21.69 20.32 6.35
N LYS A 373 22.88 20.53 6.93
CA LYS A 373 23.69 19.44 7.50
C LYS A 373 23.01 18.79 8.71
N VAL A 374 22.20 19.55 9.45
CA VAL A 374 21.44 19.05 10.60
C VAL A 374 20.32 18.13 10.11
N ASP A 375 19.59 18.54 9.06
CA ASP A 375 18.57 17.70 8.43
C ASP A 375 19.13 16.33 8.04
N PHE A 376 20.31 16.33 7.41
CA PHE A 376 21.01 15.12 7.02
C PHE A 376 21.31 14.21 8.22
N ALA A 377 21.81 14.79 9.33
CA ALA A 377 22.10 14.03 10.54
C ALA A 377 20.84 13.41 11.14
N ILE A 378 19.74 14.18 11.25
CA ILE A 378 18.45 13.69 11.75
C ILE A 378 17.92 12.56 10.86
N ALA A 379 17.97 12.71 9.54
CA ALA A 379 17.53 11.70 8.58
C ALA A 379 18.31 10.39 8.70
N VAL A 380 19.64 10.47 8.81
CA VAL A 380 20.51 9.30 8.96
C VAL A 380 20.23 8.58 10.28
N ILE A 381 20.13 9.30 11.39
CA ILE A 381 19.77 8.71 12.69
C ILE A 381 18.39 8.04 12.61
N GLY A 382 17.40 8.73 12.03
CA GLY A 382 16.06 8.19 11.80
C GLY A 382 16.08 6.90 10.98
N PHE A 383 16.86 6.86 9.90
CA PHE A 383 17.02 5.67 9.07
C PHE A 383 17.62 4.49 9.85
N PHE A 384 18.68 4.71 10.64
CA PHE A 384 19.29 3.64 11.44
C PHE A 384 18.37 3.15 12.58
N LEU A 385 17.63 4.06 13.22
CA LEU A 385 16.58 3.71 14.19
C LEU A 385 15.57 2.74 13.57
N LEU A 386 15.11 2.99 12.34
CA LEU A 386 14.19 2.12 11.63
C LEU A 386 14.84 0.83 11.12
N ALA A 387 15.88 0.95 10.30
CA ALA A 387 16.42 -0.14 9.50
C ALA A 387 17.30 -1.11 10.31
N ARG A 388 18.06 -0.61 11.29
CA ARG A 388 19.03 -1.41 12.05
C ARG A 388 18.55 -1.75 13.45
N TRP A 389 17.93 -0.79 14.13
CA TRP A 389 17.47 -0.96 15.52
C TRP A 389 15.99 -1.31 15.63
N LYS A 390 15.24 -1.30 14.52
CA LYS A 390 13.82 -1.70 14.46
C LYS A 390 12.96 -0.92 15.47
N VAL A 391 13.31 0.33 15.73
CA VAL A 391 12.55 1.24 16.60
C VAL A 391 11.19 1.50 15.96
N PRO A 392 10.08 1.50 16.73
CA PRO A 392 8.75 1.79 16.22
C PRO A 392 8.70 3.12 15.44
N PRO A 393 8.04 3.16 14.25
CA PRO A 393 7.97 4.38 13.43
C PRO A 393 7.46 5.62 14.18
N LEU A 394 6.52 5.43 15.11
CA LEU A 394 5.99 6.50 15.95
C LEU A 394 7.09 7.21 16.78
N LEU A 395 8.04 6.45 17.32
CA LEU A 395 9.15 7.04 18.10
C LEU A 395 10.13 7.77 17.20
N VAL A 396 10.32 7.30 15.96
CA VAL A 396 11.16 7.98 14.97
C VAL A 396 10.50 9.28 14.50
N VAL A 397 9.17 9.29 14.35
CA VAL A 397 8.39 10.50 14.09
C VAL A 397 8.59 11.51 15.22
N ALA A 398 8.41 11.08 16.47
CA ALA A 398 8.59 11.94 17.63
C ALA A 398 10.02 12.50 17.72
N PHE A 399 11.03 11.66 17.49
CA PHE A 399 12.44 12.08 17.46
C PHE A 399 12.69 13.18 16.43
N CYS A 400 12.28 12.96 15.17
CA CYS A 400 12.53 13.94 14.11
C CYS A 400 11.79 15.25 14.37
N ALA A 401 10.52 15.18 14.81
CA ALA A 401 9.73 16.35 15.16
C ALA A 401 10.36 17.17 16.30
N LEU A 402 10.81 16.52 17.37
CA LEU A 402 11.43 17.20 18.50
C LEU A 402 12.80 17.79 18.14
N ALA A 403 13.58 17.09 17.32
CA ALA A 403 14.89 17.55 16.88
C ALA A 403 14.79 18.83 16.04
N THR A 404 13.87 18.86 15.06
CA THR A 404 13.66 20.05 14.22
C THR A 404 12.98 21.20 14.96
N ILE A 405 12.07 20.91 15.90
CA ILE A 405 11.55 21.95 16.80
C ILE A 405 12.69 22.57 17.61
N GLY A 406 13.59 21.75 18.16
CA GLY A 406 14.76 22.24 18.89
C GLY A 406 15.65 23.13 18.04
N GLU A 407 15.93 22.74 16.79
CA GLU A 407 16.72 23.53 15.85
C GLU A 407 16.09 24.90 15.56
N VAL A 408 14.78 24.94 15.30
CA VAL A 408 14.04 26.18 14.96
C VAL A 408 13.81 27.08 16.18
N VAL A 409 13.85 26.55 17.40
CA VAL A 409 13.69 27.35 18.63
C VAL A 409 15.03 27.91 19.11
N LEU A 410 16.14 27.23 18.83
CA LEU A 410 17.48 27.64 19.25
C LEU A 410 18.16 28.63 18.29
N HIS A 411 17.62 28.79 17.08
CA HIS A 411 18.09 29.70 16.03
C HIS A 411 16.96 30.65 15.60
#